data_AF-A0A3N5YM11-F1
#
_entry.id   AF-A0A3N5YM11-F1
#
_cell.length_a   1.000
_cell.length_b   1.000
_cell.length_c   1.000
_cell.angle_alpha   90.00
_cell.angle_beta   90.00
_cell.angle_gamma   90.00
#
_symmetry.space_group_name_H-M   'P 1'
#
loop_
_entity.id
_entity.type
_entity.pdbx_description
1 polymer ?
#
loop_
_entity_poly.entity_id
_entity_poly.type
_entity_poly.pdbx_seq_one_letter_code
_entity_poly.pdbx_strand_id
1 'polypeptide(L)'
;MLTIRDVPPPPTRRAAPPRPRGRRPFRDNPLLILASIGLLVVALGGTLTFANRTSRFSPDFLTEFLLYALSVADLTMILALVFVLARNIIKMMVERRRGLPFARFRSKLVGVLLGLTVVPAVLVLLVGSELIRSNVDRWFTEPMDVIVASANRTAADYYRERQKLVTDTADRVARALVPLPFPDADPAAVRDIISPEVAQRRISMLEVYRVVAGRGPRPEVESVVDVAAPSLPSGYNRASADPAGRPWSERKRYVWWDPETGRWTGADVPDFKA
;
A
#
# COMPACT_ATOMS: atom_id res chain seq x y z
N MET A 1 -101.40 53.12 36.20
CA MET A 1 -101.16 52.13 35.13
C MET A 1 -100.01 52.64 34.28
N LEU A 2 -98.85 51.99 34.38
CA LEU A 2 -97.60 52.32 33.67
C LEU A 2 -97.61 51.59 32.32
N THR A 3 -97.52 52.33 31.21
CA THR A 3 -97.36 51.76 29.86
C THR A 3 -95.91 51.94 29.44
N ILE A 4 -95.18 50.83 29.43
CA ILE A 4 -93.80 50.69 28.96
C ILE A 4 -93.79 50.92 27.44
N ARG A 5 -93.06 51.93 26.97
CA ARG A 5 -92.72 52.12 25.55
C ARG A 5 -91.23 51.83 25.36
N ASP A 6 -90.99 50.77 24.60
CA ASP A 6 -89.84 50.43 23.74
C ASP A 6 -88.48 51.08 24.03
N VAL A 7 -87.60 50.28 24.66
CA VAL A 7 -86.15 50.51 24.70
C VAL A 7 -85.55 49.96 23.39
N PRO A 8 -84.77 50.75 22.62
CA PRO A 8 -84.09 50.25 21.43
C PRO A 8 -82.98 49.25 21.82
N PRO A 9 -82.74 48.20 21.02
CA PRO A 9 -81.73 47.19 21.35
C PRO A 9 -80.32 47.82 21.37
N PRO A 10 -79.42 47.34 22.25
CA PRO A 10 -78.06 47.86 22.33
C PRO A 10 -77.32 47.62 21.01
N PRO A 11 -76.40 48.53 20.61
CA PRO A 11 -75.63 48.37 19.39
C PRO A 11 -74.84 47.06 19.47
N THR A 12 -75.05 46.18 18.51
CA THR A 12 -74.28 44.95 18.32
C THR A 12 -72.80 45.31 18.32
N ARG A 13 -72.08 44.89 19.35
CA ARG A 13 -70.62 45.05 19.48
C ARG A 13 -70.00 44.47 18.22
N ARG A 14 -69.56 45.32 17.28
CA ARG A 14 -68.83 44.89 16.08
C ARG A 14 -67.71 43.97 16.55
N ALA A 15 -67.73 42.72 16.10
CA ALA A 15 -66.66 41.78 16.36
C ALA A 15 -65.34 42.46 15.98
N ALA A 16 -64.43 42.62 16.95
CA ALA A 16 -63.11 43.15 16.68
C ALA A 16 -62.47 42.31 15.55
N PRO A 17 -61.82 42.93 14.55
CA PRO A 17 -61.19 42.19 13.48
C PRO A 17 -60.24 41.15 14.09
N PRO A 18 -60.23 39.91 13.60
CA PRO A 18 -59.36 38.88 14.14
C PRO A 18 -57.92 39.42 14.07
N ARG A 19 -57.27 39.54 15.24
CA ARG A 19 -55.86 39.92 15.32
C ARG A 19 -55.09 39.04 14.32
N PRO A 20 -54.25 39.61 13.44
CA PRO A 20 -53.47 38.80 12.52
C PRO A 20 -52.69 37.80 13.36
N ARG A 21 -53.01 36.51 13.21
CA ARG A 21 -52.27 35.42 13.85
C ARG A 21 -50.83 35.60 13.43
N GLY A 22 -49.97 36.00 14.37
CA GLY A 22 -48.55 36.21 14.13
C GLY A 22 -48.02 34.99 13.39
N ARG A 23 -47.59 35.21 12.14
CA ARG A 23 -46.93 34.18 11.33
C ARG A 23 -45.74 33.71 12.15
N ARG A 24 -45.83 32.52 12.74
CA ARG A 24 -44.69 31.88 13.39
C ARG A 24 -43.57 31.87 12.35
N PRO A 25 -42.41 32.49 12.61
CA PRO A 25 -41.31 32.46 11.68
C PRO A 25 -40.98 30.97 11.51
N PHE A 26 -41.10 30.48 10.29
CA PHE A 26 -40.68 29.13 9.96
C PHE A 26 -39.18 29.10 10.27
N ARG A 27 -38.85 28.53 11.42
CA ARG A 27 -37.50 28.47 11.95
C ARG A 27 -36.63 27.78 10.90
N ASP A 28 -35.85 28.58 10.17
CA ASP A 28 -34.47 28.20 9.89
C ASP A 28 -33.92 27.79 11.27
N ASN A 29 -33.82 26.49 11.56
CA ASN A 29 -33.27 26.03 12.83
C ASN A 29 -31.75 26.05 12.66
N PRO A 30 -31.04 27.13 13.04
CA PRO A 30 -29.58 27.18 12.97
C PRO A 30 -28.98 26.00 13.73
N LEU A 31 -29.66 25.52 14.77
CA LEU A 31 -29.33 24.33 15.54
C LEU A 31 -29.15 23.06 14.71
N LEU A 32 -29.92 22.83 13.65
CA LEU A 32 -29.74 21.64 12.80
C LEU A 32 -28.51 21.75 11.89
N ILE A 33 -28.17 22.98 11.48
CA ILE A 33 -26.94 23.28 10.73
C ILE A 33 -25.73 23.13 11.66
N LEU A 34 -25.84 23.67 12.87
CA LEU A 34 -24.81 23.62 13.89
C LEU A 34 -24.61 22.18 14.37
N ALA A 35 -25.68 21.38 14.43
CA ALA A 35 -25.61 19.96 14.73
C ALA A 35 -24.98 19.16 13.60
N SER A 36 -25.28 19.43 12.32
CA SER A 36 -24.66 18.72 11.20
C SER A 36 -23.19 19.10 11.01
N ILE A 37 -22.85 20.39 11.14
CA ILE A 37 -21.47 20.87 11.11
C ILE A 37 -20.73 20.33 12.34
N GLY A 38 -21.35 20.36 13.52
CA GLY A 38 -20.80 19.79 14.75
C GLY A 38 -20.52 18.30 14.63
N LEU A 39 -21.44 17.52 14.05
CA LEU A 39 -21.25 16.08 13.81
C LEU A 39 -20.07 15.82 12.87
N LEU A 40 -19.95 16.60 11.80
CA LEU A 40 -18.83 16.51 10.84
C LEU A 40 -17.49 16.90 11.47
N VAL A 41 -17.46 17.97 12.29
CA VAL A 41 -16.26 18.42 13.01
C VAL A 41 -15.85 17.40 14.07
N VAL A 42 -16.81 16.76 14.74
CA VAL A 42 -16.54 15.69 15.72
C VAL A 42 -16.01 14.44 15.01
N ALA A 43 -16.57 14.06 13.86
CA ALA A 43 -16.07 12.94 13.08
C ALA A 43 -14.63 13.18 12.60
N LEU A 44 -14.36 14.37 12.04
CA LEU A 44 -13.02 14.77 11.59
C LEU A 44 -12.02 14.88 12.75
N GLY A 45 -12.43 15.49 13.86
CA GLY A 45 -11.62 15.58 15.07
C GLY A 45 -11.31 14.22 15.67
N GLY A 46 -12.28 13.29 15.64
CA GLY A 46 -12.12 11.90 16.07
C GLY A 46 -11.09 11.15 15.22
N THR A 47 -11.13 11.31 13.90
CA THR A 47 -10.16 10.68 13.00
C THR A 47 -8.75 11.26 13.17
N LEU A 48 -8.62 12.57 13.38
CA LEU A 48 -7.32 13.23 13.62
C LEU A 48 -6.71 12.90 14.99
N THR A 49 -7.52 12.67 16.01
CA THR A 49 -7.05 12.31 17.36
C THR A 49 -6.69 10.83 17.49
N PHE A 50 -7.47 9.94 16.87
CA PHE A 50 -7.10 8.54 16.69
C PHE A 50 -5.78 8.44 15.92
N ALA A 51 -5.63 9.33 14.96
CA ALA A 51 -4.42 9.45 14.18
C ALA A 51 -3.17 9.70 15.05
N ASN A 52 -3.15 10.81 15.78
CA ASN A 52 -1.98 11.20 16.56
C ASN A 52 -1.61 10.24 17.71
N ARG A 53 -2.52 9.35 18.14
CA ARG A 53 -2.22 8.36 19.18
C ARG A 53 -1.41 7.15 18.69
N THR A 54 -1.32 6.94 17.38
CA THR A 54 -0.75 5.71 16.78
C THR A 54 0.67 5.90 16.22
N SER A 55 1.27 7.09 16.34
CA SER A 55 2.58 7.47 15.76
C SER A 55 3.84 6.77 16.33
N ARG A 56 3.74 5.55 16.84
CA ARG A 56 4.90 4.79 17.37
C ARG A 56 5.33 3.58 16.55
N PHE A 57 4.68 3.26 15.42
CA PHE A 57 5.01 2.05 14.67
C PHE A 57 5.21 2.33 13.17
N SER A 58 6.44 2.10 12.69
CA SER A 58 6.90 1.88 11.30
C SER A 58 6.62 2.92 10.18
N PRO A 59 7.56 3.12 9.23
CA PRO A 59 7.38 4.00 8.06
C PRO A 59 6.20 3.63 7.13
N ASP A 60 5.89 2.34 6.96
CA ASP A 60 4.76 1.91 6.12
C ASP A 60 3.39 2.32 6.70
N PHE A 61 3.29 2.32 8.03
CA PHE A 61 2.10 2.81 8.73
C PHE A 61 1.86 4.30 8.47
N LEU A 62 2.91 5.12 8.28
CA LEU A 62 2.75 6.56 8.03
C LEU A 62 2.09 6.83 6.68
N THR A 63 2.49 6.12 5.62
CA THR A 63 1.91 6.31 4.28
C THR A 63 0.46 5.84 4.23
N GLU A 64 0.18 4.63 4.70
CA GLU A 64 -1.18 4.06 4.67
C GLU A 64 -2.15 4.90 5.51
N PHE A 65 -1.69 5.35 6.67
CA PHE A 65 -2.44 6.24 7.52
C PHE A 65 -2.67 7.62 6.92
N LEU A 66 -1.65 8.22 6.28
CA LEU A 66 -1.78 9.54 5.67
C LEU A 66 -2.81 9.50 4.54
N LEU A 67 -2.79 8.43 3.73
CA LEU A 67 -3.79 8.18 2.70
C LEU A 67 -5.18 7.97 3.30
N TYR A 68 -5.31 7.21 4.40
CA TYR A 68 -6.59 7.02 5.09
C TYR A 68 -7.11 8.35 5.65
N ALA A 69 -6.27 9.13 6.34
CA ALA A 69 -6.63 10.42 6.91
C ALA A 69 -7.03 11.44 5.83
N LEU A 70 -6.29 11.51 4.71
CA LEU A 70 -6.66 12.35 3.55
C LEU A 70 -8.01 11.92 2.96
N SER A 71 -8.20 10.61 2.73
CA SER A 71 -9.44 10.11 2.13
C SER A 71 -10.66 10.40 3.01
N VAL A 72 -10.54 10.23 4.33
CA VAL A 72 -11.59 10.55 5.29
C VAL A 72 -11.83 12.05 5.34
N ALA A 73 -10.77 12.86 5.38
CA ALA A 73 -10.90 14.32 5.36
C ALA A 73 -11.63 14.80 4.10
N ASP A 74 -11.23 14.33 2.91
CA ASP A 74 -11.88 14.66 1.65
C ASP A 74 -13.34 14.18 1.62
N LEU A 75 -13.62 12.96 2.08
CA LEU A 75 -14.98 12.43 2.17
C LEU A 75 -15.86 13.29 3.09
N THR A 76 -15.35 13.71 4.26
CA THR A 76 -16.07 14.60 5.16
C THR A 76 -16.32 15.97 4.54
N MET A 77 -15.34 16.53 3.82
CA MET A 77 -15.49 17.81 3.13
C MET A 77 -16.54 17.74 2.02
N ILE A 78 -16.54 16.66 1.22
CA ILE A 78 -17.56 16.40 0.19
C ILE A 78 -18.94 16.25 0.84
N LEU A 79 -19.06 15.46 1.90
CA LEU A 79 -20.33 15.25 2.61
C LEU A 79 -20.87 16.57 3.19
N ALA A 80 -20.01 17.39 3.78
CA ALA A 80 -20.35 18.71 4.28
C ALA A 80 -20.88 19.62 3.17
N LEU A 81 -20.16 19.67 2.04
CA LEU A 81 -20.55 20.47 0.89
C LEU A 81 -21.90 20.03 0.31
N VAL A 82 -22.09 18.71 0.14
CA VAL A 82 -23.36 18.13 -0.35
C VAL A 82 -24.50 18.44 0.61
N PHE A 83 -24.29 18.35 1.92
CA PHE A 83 -25.31 18.68 2.92
C PHE A 83 -25.71 20.17 2.85
N VAL A 84 -24.74 21.08 2.79
CA VAL A 84 -24.99 22.52 2.66
C VAL A 84 -25.76 22.83 1.38
N LEU A 85 -25.35 22.23 0.26
CA LEU A 85 -26.00 22.40 -1.03
C LEU A 85 -27.43 21.85 -1.03
N ALA A 86 -27.62 20.61 -0.58
CA ALA A 86 -28.93 19.97 -0.50
C ALA A 86 -29.89 20.78 0.38
N ARG A 87 -29.43 21.26 1.53
CA ARG A 87 -30.22 22.12 2.41
C ARG A 87 -30.66 23.42 1.72
N ASN A 88 -29.75 24.08 1.02
CA ASN A 88 -30.04 25.31 0.28
C ASN A 88 -31.06 25.06 -0.86
N ILE A 89 -30.92 23.94 -1.57
CA ILE A 89 -31.86 23.53 -2.63
C ILE A 89 -33.24 23.21 -2.05
N ILE A 90 -33.32 22.43 -0.96
CA ILE A 90 -34.59 22.07 -0.31
C ILE A 90 -35.33 23.32 0.16
N LYS A 91 -34.63 24.27 0.81
CA LYS A 91 -35.23 25.54 1.23
C LYS A 91 -35.82 26.29 0.05
N MET A 92 -35.04 26.43 -1.03
CA MET A 92 -35.49 27.09 -2.25
C MET A 92 -36.74 26.41 -2.85
N MET A 93 -36.78 25.08 -2.87
CA MET A 93 -37.90 24.32 -3.43
C MET A 93 -39.17 24.40 -2.57
N VAL A 94 -39.03 24.45 -1.25
CA VAL A 94 -40.15 24.62 -0.30
C VAL A 94 -40.72 26.05 -0.35
N GLU A 95 -39.87 27.07 -0.44
CA GLU A 95 -40.30 28.47 -0.58
C GLU A 95 -41.12 28.70 -1.86
N ARG A 96 -40.78 28.00 -2.95
CA ARG A 96 -41.57 28.00 -4.19
C ARG A 96 -42.98 27.47 -3.98
N ARG A 97 -43.15 26.43 -3.16
CA ARG A 97 -44.47 25.82 -2.85
C ARG A 97 -45.33 26.70 -1.93
N ARG A 98 -44.73 27.56 -1.09
CA ARG A 98 -45.44 28.39 -0.11
C ARG A 98 -46.03 29.70 -0.68
N GLY A 99 -45.88 29.96 -1.98
CA GLY A 99 -46.58 31.05 -2.66
C GLY A 99 -46.14 32.47 -2.27
N LEU A 100 -44.93 32.65 -1.74
CA LEU A 100 -44.39 33.99 -1.47
C LEU A 100 -44.19 34.75 -2.80
N PRO A 101 -44.69 35.99 -2.95
CA PRO A 101 -44.76 36.69 -4.24
C PRO A 101 -43.40 36.89 -4.92
N PHE A 102 -42.32 37.03 -4.15
CA PHE A 102 -40.95 37.20 -4.67
C PHE A 102 -40.10 35.92 -4.75
N ALA A 103 -40.53 34.80 -4.15
CA ALA A 103 -39.73 33.57 -4.10
C ALA A 103 -39.64 32.84 -5.45
N ARG A 104 -40.66 32.99 -6.31
CA ARG A 104 -40.71 32.36 -7.64
C ARG A 104 -39.67 32.94 -8.60
N PHE A 105 -39.37 34.24 -8.52
CA PHE A 105 -38.33 34.87 -9.33
C PHE A 105 -36.93 34.45 -8.89
N ARG A 106 -36.63 34.53 -7.59
CA ARG A 106 -35.32 34.15 -7.04
C ARG A 106 -34.97 32.68 -7.31
N SER A 107 -35.92 31.77 -7.07
CA SER A 107 -35.67 30.33 -7.33
C SER A 107 -35.49 30.01 -8.80
N LYS A 108 -36.19 30.69 -9.71
CA LYS A 108 -36.01 30.54 -11.16
C LYS A 108 -34.63 31.04 -11.61
N LEU A 109 -34.19 32.20 -11.10
CA LEU A 109 -32.86 32.74 -11.35
C LEU A 109 -31.75 31.80 -10.85
N VAL A 110 -31.84 31.37 -9.58
CA VAL A 110 -30.85 30.49 -8.95
C VAL A 110 -30.83 29.11 -9.63
N GLY A 111 -31.99 28.56 -10.01
CA GLY A 111 -32.06 27.29 -10.73
C GLY A 111 -31.40 27.35 -12.11
N VAL A 112 -31.58 28.44 -12.85
CA VAL A 112 -30.91 28.66 -14.15
C VAL A 112 -29.39 28.82 -13.96
N LEU A 113 -28.97 29.61 -12.97
CA LEU A 113 -27.55 29.82 -12.66
C LEU A 113 -26.86 28.51 -12.23
N LEU A 114 -27.52 27.71 -11.39
CA LEU A 114 -27.04 26.40 -10.94
C LEU A 114 -26.96 25.40 -12.11
N GLY A 115 -27.98 25.39 -12.98
CA GLY A 115 -27.96 24.53 -14.18
C GLY A 115 -26.79 24.88 -15.11
N LEU A 116 -26.55 26.18 -15.33
CA LEU A 116 -25.47 26.67 -16.19
C LEU A 116 -24.07 26.25 -15.70
N THR A 117 -23.86 26.10 -14.39
CA THR A 117 -22.57 25.66 -13.82
C THR A 117 -22.47 24.16 -13.67
N VAL A 118 -23.55 23.48 -13.25
CA VAL A 118 -23.54 22.04 -12.99
C VAL A 118 -23.44 21.22 -14.27
N VAL A 119 -24.13 21.61 -15.34
CA VAL A 119 -24.11 20.88 -16.62
C VAL A 119 -22.69 20.73 -17.19
N PRO A 120 -21.91 21.81 -17.40
CA PRO A 120 -20.54 21.67 -17.92
C PRO A 120 -19.60 20.99 -16.92
N ALA A 121 -19.78 21.19 -15.62
CA ALA A 121 -18.96 20.51 -14.60
C ALA A 121 -19.16 18.98 -14.63
N VAL A 122 -20.41 18.50 -14.74
CA VAL A 122 -20.72 17.07 -14.84
C VAL A 122 -20.21 16.50 -16.15
N LEU A 123 -20.31 17.24 -17.25
CA LEU A 123 -19.80 16.81 -18.55
C LEU A 123 -18.27 16.64 -18.52
N VAL A 124 -17.55 17.62 -17.99
CA VAL A 124 -16.10 17.54 -17.78
C VAL A 124 -15.74 16.40 -16.82
N LEU A 125 -16.51 16.18 -15.75
CA LEU A 125 -16.29 15.07 -14.82
C LEU A 125 -16.44 13.71 -15.50
N LEU A 126 -17.48 13.51 -16.32
CA LEU A 126 -17.72 12.25 -17.02
C LEU A 126 -16.63 11.98 -18.06
N VAL A 127 -16.37 12.94 -18.94
CA VAL A 127 -15.34 12.80 -19.99
C VAL A 127 -13.95 12.70 -19.37
N GLY A 128 -13.65 13.55 -18.40
CA GLY A 128 -12.39 13.53 -17.67
C GLY A 128 -12.16 12.23 -16.90
N SER A 129 -13.19 11.67 -16.25
CA SER A 129 -13.07 10.38 -15.57
C SER A 129 -12.79 9.24 -16.54
N GLU A 130 -13.46 9.21 -17.70
CA GLU A 130 -13.22 8.19 -18.73
C GLU A 130 -11.82 8.33 -19.34
N LEU A 131 -11.38 9.56 -19.61
CA LEU A 131 -10.03 9.84 -20.09
C LEU A 131 -8.97 9.46 -19.06
N ILE A 132 -9.16 9.76 -17.78
CA ILE A 132 -8.22 9.38 -16.73
C ILE A 132 -8.18 7.86 -16.62
N ARG A 133 -9.33 7.19 -16.52
CA ARG A 133 -9.39 5.73 -16.37
C ARG A 133 -8.71 5.02 -17.55
N SER A 134 -9.03 5.44 -18.78
CA SER A 134 -8.45 4.86 -20.00
C SER A 134 -6.99 5.23 -20.27
N ASN A 135 -6.49 6.35 -19.73
CA ASN A 135 -5.08 6.73 -19.82
C ASN A 135 -4.23 6.15 -18.68
N VAL A 136 -4.79 5.94 -17.48
CA VAL A 136 -4.05 5.30 -16.38
C VAL A 136 -3.60 3.90 -16.80
N ASP A 137 -4.49 3.13 -17.42
CA ASP A 137 -4.20 1.81 -18.00
C ASP A 137 -3.19 1.85 -19.17
N ARG A 138 -2.88 3.04 -19.72
CA ARG A 138 -1.94 3.20 -20.84
C ARG A 138 -0.60 3.81 -20.42
N TRP A 139 -0.62 4.76 -19.50
CA TRP A 139 0.55 5.55 -19.10
C TRP A 139 1.29 4.92 -17.92
N PHE A 140 0.60 4.10 -17.13
CA PHE A 140 1.20 3.33 -16.04
C PHE A 140 1.38 1.84 -16.38
N THR A 141 1.23 1.49 -17.67
CA THR A 141 1.44 0.13 -18.19
C THR A 141 2.50 0.13 -19.29
N GLU A 142 3.66 0.74 -19.02
CA GLU A 142 4.88 0.02 -19.40
C GLU A 142 4.88 -1.20 -18.49
N PRO A 143 4.68 -2.43 -19.01
CA PRO A 143 4.13 -3.49 -18.16
C PRO A 143 5.16 -3.78 -17.09
N MET A 144 4.82 -3.51 -15.84
CA MET A 144 5.60 -4.01 -14.71
C MET A 144 5.82 -5.51 -14.87
N ASP A 145 4.85 -6.21 -15.47
CA ASP A 145 4.96 -7.61 -15.88
C ASP A 145 6.11 -7.88 -16.85
N VAL A 146 6.35 -7.00 -17.85
CA VAL A 146 7.46 -7.15 -18.81
C VAL A 146 8.79 -6.78 -18.18
N ILE A 147 8.84 -5.77 -17.31
CA ILE A 147 10.07 -5.40 -16.61
C ILE A 147 10.47 -6.51 -15.62
N VAL A 148 9.52 -7.03 -14.84
CA VAL A 148 9.75 -8.14 -13.91
C VAL A 148 10.02 -9.46 -14.65
N ALA A 149 9.29 -9.76 -15.73
CA ALA A 149 9.56 -10.96 -16.54
C ALA A 149 10.91 -10.88 -17.26
N SER A 150 11.30 -9.70 -17.76
CA SER A 150 12.61 -9.48 -18.37
C SER A 150 13.74 -9.58 -17.34
N ALA A 151 13.55 -9.01 -16.14
CA ALA A 151 14.49 -9.14 -15.03
C ALA A 151 14.64 -10.61 -14.59
N ASN A 152 13.53 -11.34 -14.42
CA ASN A 152 13.56 -12.76 -14.05
C ASN A 152 14.19 -13.62 -15.15
N ARG A 153 13.90 -13.34 -16.42
CA ARG A 153 14.55 -14.05 -17.55
C ARG A 153 16.05 -13.78 -17.58
N THR A 154 16.47 -12.52 -17.41
CA THR A 154 17.89 -12.13 -17.36
C THR A 154 18.60 -12.78 -16.16
N ALA A 155 17.96 -12.82 -14.99
CA ALA A 155 18.49 -13.51 -13.82
C ALA A 155 18.64 -15.01 -14.07
N ALA A 156 17.60 -15.66 -14.61
CA ALA A 156 17.63 -17.09 -14.92
C ALA A 156 18.70 -17.44 -15.98
N ASP A 157 18.92 -16.57 -16.97
CA ASP A 157 19.96 -16.74 -17.97
C ASP A 157 21.36 -16.56 -17.37
N TYR A 158 21.55 -15.54 -16.53
CA TYR A 158 22.79 -15.35 -15.77
C TYR A 158 23.11 -16.56 -14.89
N TYR A 159 22.15 -17.09 -14.12
CA TYR A 159 22.38 -18.28 -13.30
C TYR A 159 22.73 -19.52 -14.14
N ARG A 160 22.05 -19.74 -15.27
CA ARG A 160 22.35 -20.86 -16.18
C ARG A 160 23.74 -20.75 -16.79
N GLU A 161 24.13 -19.55 -17.24
CA GLU A 161 25.45 -19.31 -17.79
C GLU A 161 26.54 -19.48 -16.72
N ARG A 162 26.33 -18.93 -15.51
CA ARG A 162 27.25 -19.11 -14.38
C ARG A 162 27.38 -20.57 -13.98
N GLN A 163 26.28 -21.33 -13.94
CA GLN A 163 26.32 -22.76 -13.65
C GLN A 163 27.17 -23.50 -14.68
N LYS A 164 26.97 -23.24 -15.98
CA LYS A 164 27.76 -23.87 -17.04
C LYS A 164 29.26 -23.56 -16.90
N LEU A 165 29.61 -22.30 -16.67
CA LEU A 165 31.01 -21.89 -16.46
C LEU A 165 31.64 -22.56 -15.23
N VAL A 166 30.88 -22.68 -14.13
CA VAL A 166 31.33 -23.37 -12.91
C VAL A 166 31.54 -24.86 -13.17
N THR A 167 30.60 -25.53 -13.86
CA THR A 167 30.74 -26.95 -14.23
C THR A 167 31.94 -27.19 -15.14
N ASP A 168 32.12 -26.38 -16.18
CA ASP A 168 33.26 -26.49 -17.11
C ASP A 168 34.61 -26.27 -16.39
N THR A 169 34.62 -25.39 -15.38
CA THR A 169 35.78 -25.16 -14.53
C THR A 169 36.02 -26.33 -13.59
N ALA A 170 34.97 -26.84 -12.94
CA ALA A 170 35.06 -27.99 -12.05
C ALA A 170 35.59 -29.24 -12.77
N ASP A 171 35.12 -29.52 -13.99
CA ASP A 171 35.60 -30.64 -14.81
C ASP A 171 37.09 -30.51 -15.18
N ARG A 172 37.54 -29.28 -15.43
CA ARG A 172 38.95 -29.00 -15.71
C ARG A 172 39.82 -29.23 -14.48
N VAL A 173 39.40 -28.71 -13.33
CA VAL A 173 40.10 -28.91 -12.06
C VAL A 173 40.11 -30.39 -11.69
N ALA A 174 39.00 -31.09 -11.87
CA ALA A 174 38.92 -32.53 -11.66
C ALA A 174 39.95 -33.28 -12.52
N ARG A 175 40.06 -32.97 -13.82
CA ARG A 175 41.09 -33.53 -14.70
C ARG A 175 42.52 -33.23 -14.24
N ALA A 176 42.77 -32.03 -13.72
CA ALA A 176 44.10 -31.66 -13.19
C ALA A 176 44.44 -32.43 -11.90
N LEU A 177 43.44 -32.85 -11.13
CA LEU A 177 43.60 -33.61 -9.89
C LEU A 177 43.71 -35.14 -10.12
N VAL A 178 43.31 -35.67 -11.28
CA VAL A 178 43.37 -37.12 -11.60
C VAL A 178 44.74 -37.78 -11.30
N PRO A 179 45.90 -37.14 -11.56
CA PRO A 179 47.19 -37.77 -11.30
C PRO A 179 47.52 -37.96 -9.81
N LEU A 180 46.79 -37.32 -8.90
CA LEU A 180 47.07 -37.42 -7.46
C LEU A 180 46.50 -38.73 -6.87
N PRO A 181 47.21 -39.36 -5.93
CA PRO A 181 46.81 -40.63 -5.33
C PRO A 181 45.71 -40.40 -4.27
N PHE A 182 44.46 -40.19 -4.69
CA PHE A 182 43.32 -40.16 -3.76
C PHE A 182 42.98 -41.59 -3.27
N PRO A 183 42.62 -41.78 -1.98
CA PRO A 183 42.31 -40.75 -0.98
C PRO A 183 43.52 -40.24 -0.17
N ASP A 184 44.72 -40.79 -0.34
CA ASP A 184 45.91 -40.50 0.49
C ASP A 184 46.73 -39.29 0.01
N ALA A 185 46.20 -38.54 -0.96
CA ALA A 185 46.86 -37.37 -1.53
C ALA A 185 47.15 -36.30 -0.46
N ASP A 186 48.38 -35.79 -0.45
CA ASP A 186 48.79 -34.71 0.43
C ASP A 186 47.97 -33.42 0.14
N PRO A 187 47.28 -32.85 1.15
CA PRO A 187 46.59 -31.57 1.01
C PRO A 187 47.46 -30.44 0.45
N ALA A 188 48.78 -30.44 0.71
CA ALA A 188 49.68 -29.45 0.13
C ALA A 188 49.80 -29.61 -1.39
N ALA A 189 49.95 -30.84 -1.89
CA ALA A 189 50.00 -31.14 -3.32
C ALA A 189 48.69 -30.77 -4.03
N VAL A 190 47.53 -31.00 -3.38
CA VAL A 190 46.23 -30.56 -3.91
C VAL A 190 46.16 -29.03 -4.00
N ARG A 191 46.63 -28.32 -2.95
CA ARG A 191 46.69 -26.84 -2.93
C ARG A 191 47.55 -26.29 -4.06
N ASP A 192 48.69 -26.89 -4.34
CA ASP A 192 49.61 -26.42 -5.38
C ASP A 192 49.03 -26.53 -6.79
N ILE A 193 48.21 -27.56 -7.06
CA ILE A 193 47.52 -27.73 -8.35
C ILE A 193 46.39 -26.71 -8.53
N ILE A 194 45.62 -26.42 -7.48
CA ILE A 194 44.43 -25.56 -7.58
C ILE A 194 44.75 -24.07 -7.40
N SER A 195 45.87 -23.71 -6.76
CA SER A 195 46.21 -22.30 -6.51
C SER A 195 46.38 -21.46 -7.78
N PRO A 196 47.03 -21.96 -8.85
CA PRO A 196 47.10 -21.24 -10.13
C PRO A 196 45.72 -21.00 -10.76
N GLU A 197 44.78 -21.93 -10.60
CA GLU A 197 43.41 -21.80 -11.14
C GLU A 197 42.66 -20.65 -10.46
N VAL A 198 42.83 -20.45 -9.15
CA VAL A 198 42.24 -19.33 -8.39
C VAL A 198 42.96 -18.00 -8.67
N ALA A 199 44.28 -18.02 -8.90
CA ALA A 199 45.06 -16.82 -9.16
C ALA A 199 44.89 -16.29 -10.60
N GLN A 200 44.77 -17.19 -11.59
CA GLN A 200 44.75 -16.83 -13.01
C GLN A 200 43.34 -16.67 -13.59
N ARG A 201 42.37 -17.43 -13.08
CA ARG A 201 40.97 -17.32 -13.50
C ARG A 201 40.24 -16.53 -12.43
N ARG A 202 39.25 -15.71 -12.81
CA ARG A 202 38.45 -14.86 -11.92
C ARG A 202 37.54 -15.66 -10.97
N ILE A 203 38.08 -16.68 -10.32
CA ILE A 203 37.43 -17.54 -9.35
C ILE A 203 37.77 -16.95 -7.99
N SER A 204 36.74 -16.57 -7.25
CA SER A 204 36.91 -15.99 -5.92
C SER A 204 37.38 -17.02 -4.89
N MET A 205 36.95 -18.28 -5.03
CA MET A 205 37.18 -19.34 -4.07
C MET A 205 37.07 -20.70 -4.73
N LEU A 206 37.93 -21.63 -4.37
CA LEU A 206 37.85 -23.05 -4.75
C LEU A 206 38.02 -23.91 -3.50
N GLU A 207 37.07 -24.83 -3.29
CA GLU A 207 37.10 -25.77 -2.16
C GLU A 207 37.02 -27.20 -2.70
N VAL A 208 37.90 -28.07 -2.19
CA VAL A 208 37.96 -29.49 -2.52
C VAL A 208 37.42 -30.29 -1.34
N TYR A 209 36.43 -31.12 -1.61
CA TYR A 209 35.78 -31.98 -0.64
C TYR A 209 36.05 -33.46 -0.96
N ARG A 210 36.22 -34.25 0.08
CA ARG A 210 36.30 -35.71 0.04
C ARG A 210 34.95 -36.27 0.41
N VAL A 211 34.40 -37.11 -0.45
CA VAL A 211 33.18 -37.87 -0.13
C VAL A 211 33.55 -39.02 0.80
N VAL A 212 32.88 -39.08 1.94
CA VAL A 212 33.00 -40.13 2.95
C VAL A 212 31.70 -40.93 2.96
N ALA A 213 31.80 -42.25 3.08
CA ALA A 213 30.63 -43.12 3.18
C ALA A 213 29.89 -42.87 4.51
N GLY A 214 28.81 -42.09 4.44
CA GLY A 214 27.91 -41.84 5.57
C GLY A 214 26.90 -42.96 5.74
N ARG A 215 26.32 -43.09 6.95
CA ARG A 215 25.20 -44.03 7.22
C ARG A 215 23.84 -43.51 6.72
N GLY A 216 23.78 -42.27 6.23
CA GLY A 216 22.55 -41.61 5.79
C GLY A 216 22.28 -41.71 4.27
N PRO A 217 21.11 -41.22 3.80
CA PRO A 217 20.73 -41.21 2.38
C PRO A 217 21.53 -40.21 1.52
N ARG A 218 22.40 -39.38 2.11
CA ARG A 218 23.31 -38.48 1.40
C ARG A 218 24.76 -38.81 1.79
N PRO A 219 25.72 -38.72 0.84
CA PRO A 219 27.13 -38.86 1.16
C PRO A 219 27.57 -37.77 2.15
N GLU A 220 28.34 -38.14 3.16
CA GLU A 220 29.00 -37.16 4.04
C GLU A 220 30.22 -36.60 3.29
N VAL A 221 30.56 -35.33 3.52
CA VAL A 221 31.72 -34.71 2.87
C VAL A 221 32.64 -34.07 3.89
N GLU A 222 33.94 -34.30 3.71
CA GLU A 222 34.99 -33.71 4.51
C GLU A 222 35.76 -32.67 3.67
N SER A 223 36.01 -31.50 4.23
CA SER A 223 36.77 -30.43 3.56
C SER A 223 38.25 -30.78 3.56
N VAL A 224 38.85 -30.96 2.37
CA VAL A 224 40.27 -31.32 2.20
C VAL A 224 41.14 -30.06 2.13
N VAL A 225 40.87 -29.18 1.16
CA VAL A 225 41.63 -27.94 0.94
C VAL A 225 40.70 -26.82 0.46
N ASP A 226 41.00 -25.60 0.87
CA ASP A 226 40.39 -24.36 0.38
C ASP A 226 41.45 -23.35 -0.10
N VAL A 227 41.17 -22.70 -1.22
CA VAL A 227 41.98 -21.60 -1.75
C VAL A 227 41.07 -20.43 -2.09
N ALA A 228 41.30 -19.31 -1.41
CA ALA A 228 40.60 -18.05 -1.64
C ALA A 228 41.47 -17.09 -2.45
N ALA A 229 40.84 -16.32 -3.34
CA ALA A 229 41.52 -15.25 -4.05
C ALA A 229 41.91 -14.12 -3.07
N PRO A 230 43.04 -13.44 -3.29
CA PRO A 230 43.46 -12.30 -2.47
C PRO A 230 42.46 -11.13 -2.47
N SER A 231 41.61 -11.05 -3.50
CA SER A 231 40.58 -10.01 -3.64
C SER A 231 39.36 -10.22 -2.74
N LEU A 232 39.29 -11.34 -2.02
CA LEU A 232 38.13 -11.68 -1.21
C LEU A 232 38.20 -10.96 0.15
N PRO A 233 37.15 -10.23 0.58
CA PRO A 233 37.17 -9.48 1.84
C PRO A 233 37.40 -10.39 3.05
N SER A 234 38.07 -9.91 4.11
CA SER A 234 38.16 -10.69 5.35
C SER A 234 36.76 -10.88 5.96
N GLY A 235 36.33 -12.13 6.15
CA GLY A 235 35.02 -12.47 6.70
C GLY A 235 33.91 -12.75 5.68
N TYR A 236 34.23 -12.99 4.40
CA TYR A 236 33.21 -13.39 3.41
C TYR A 236 32.46 -14.67 3.81
N ASN A 237 31.16 -14.69 3.52
CA ASN A 237 30.31 -15.85 3.74
C ASN A 237 30.65 -16.95 2.71
N ARG A 238 31.04 -18.12 3.20
CA ARG A 238 31.28 -19.30 2.37
C ARG A 238 29.94 -19.95 2.07
N ALA A 239 29.74 -20.50 0.87
CA ALA A 239 28.55 -21.27 0.54
C ALA A 239 28.44 -22.46 1.51
N SER A 240 27.73 -22.24 2.62
CA SER A 240 27.82 -23.10 3.79
C SER A 240 26.84 -24.26 3.70
N ALA A 241 25.86 -24.18 2.80
CA ALA A 241 24.78 -25.15 2.64
C ALA A 241 24.54 -25.60 1.19
N ASP A 242 23.96 -26.78 1.05
CA ASP A 242 23.49 -27.37 -0.20
C ASP A 242 22.22 -26.67 -0.74
N PRO A 243 21.74 -26.98 -1.95
CA PRO A 243 20.52 -26.38 -2.49
C PRO A 243 19.24 -26.64 -1.67
N ALA A 244 19.26 -27.61 -0.76
CA ALA A 244 18.18 -27.88 0.19
C ALA A 244 18.40 -27.19 1.55
N GLY A 245 19.45 -26.35 1.65
CA GLY A 245 19.80 -25.56 2.81
C GLY A 245 20.47 -26.32 3.96
N ARG A 246 20.96 -27.54 3.72
CA ARG A 246 21.72 -28.30 4.72
C ARG A 246 23.21 -27.98 4.64
N PRO A 247 23.92 -27.79 5.76
CA PRO A 247 25.35 -27.50 5.72
C PRO A 247 26.17 -28.60 5.02
N TRP A 248 27.14 -28.22 4.19
CA TRP A 248 28.08 -29.18 3.57
C TRP A 248 29.01 -29.82 4.60
N SER A 249 29.34 -29.10 5.68
CA SER A 249 30.20 -29.60 6.75
C SER A 249 29.85 -28.92 8.07
N GLU A 250 29.77 -29.70 9.16
CA GLU A 250 29.42 -29.17 10.48
C GLU A 250 30.45 -28.15 10.98
N ARG A 251 31.73 -28.35 10.68
CA ARG A 251 32.82 -27.42 11.05
C ARG A 251 32.69 -26.04 10.41
N LYS A 252 32.03 -25.95 9.25
CA LYS A 252 31.89 -24.72 8.44
C LYS A 252 30.44 -24.26 8.35
N ARG A 253 29.58 -24.66 9.30
CA ARG A 253 28.17 -24.27 9.33
C ARG A 253 28.04 -22.78 9.71
N TYR A 254 27.91 -21.92 8.69
CA TYR A 254 27.67 -20.48 8.88
C TYR A 254 26.20 -20.10 8.68
N VAL A 255 25.54 -20.59 7.63
CA VAL A 255 24.12 -20.35 7.35
C VAL A 255 23.47 -21.67 6.89
N TRP A 256 22.24 -21.95 7.33
CA TRP A 256 21.44 -23.13 6.99
C TRP A 256 19.95 -22.81 6.94
N TRP A 257 19.19 -23.61 6.22
CA TRP A 257 17.73 -23.51 6.17
C TRP A 257 17.13 -24.18 7.40
N ASP A 258 16.30 -23.43 8.14
CA ASP A 258 15.48 -23.97 9.21
C ASP A 258 14.06 -24.24 8.68
N PRO A 259 13.67 -25.53 8.51
CA PRO A 259 12.36 -25.89 7.99
C PRO A 259 11.22 -25.62 8.99
N GLU A 260 11.51 -25.47 10.29
CA GLU A 260 10.48 -25.20 11.30
C GLU A 260 10.08 -23.73 11.27
N THR A 261 11.04 -22.83 11.05
CA THR A 261 10.79 -21.39 10.98
C THR A 261 10.66 -20.86 9.55
N GLY A 262 10.89 -21.70 8.53
CA GLY A 262 10.73 -21.36 7.12
C GLY A 262 11.67 -20.23 6.66
N ARG A 263 12.87 -20.15 7.22
CA ARG A 263 13.84 -19.08 6.94
C ARG A 263 15.28 -19.60 6.98
N TRP A 264 16.16 -18.87 6.31
CA TRP A 264 17.60 -19.03 6.48
C TRP A 264 18.00 -18.52 7.87
N THR A 265 18.77 -19.33 8.61
CA THR A 265 19.30 -19.02 9.94
C THR A 265 20.79 -19.39 10.00
N GLY A 266 21.53 -18.91 10.99
CA GLY A 266 22.98 -19.00 10.93
C GLY A 266 23.74 -18.43 12.12
N ALA A 267 25.03 -18.71 12.15
CA ALA A 267 26.03 -17.92 12.86
C ALA A 267 26.38 -16.62 12.11
N ASP A 268 25.99 -16.51 10.83
CA ASP A 268 26.10 -15.32 10.00
C ASP A 268 24.70 -14.84 9.55
N VAL A 269 24.60 -13.56 9.14
CA VAL A 269 23.32 -12.93 8.73
C VAL A 269 23.05 -13.25 7.24
N PRO A 270 21.93 -13.90 6.90
CA PRO A 270 21.58 -14.16 5.51
C PRO A 270 21.21 -12.87 4.77
N ASP A 271 21.88 -12.56 3.66
CA ASP A 271 21.58 -11.39 2.81
C ASP A 271 20.29 -11.54 1.97
N PHE A 272 19.67 -12.73 1.98
CA PHE A 272 18.46 -13.03 1.22
C PHE A 272 17.23 -12.97 2.12
N LYS A 273 16.22 -12.18 1.71
CA LYS A 273 14.88 -12.24 2.33
C LYS A 273 14.14 -13.48 1.80
N ALA A 274 13.53 -14.24 2.71
CA ALA A 274 12.68 -15.40 2.39
C ALA A 274 11.39 -14.99 1.69
#